data_AF-A0A6N9B4L1-F1
#
_entry.id   AF-A0A6N9B4L1-F1
#
_cell.length_a   1.000
_cell.length_b   1.000
_cell.length_c   1.000
_cell.angle_alpha   90.00
_cell.angle_beta   90.00
_cell.angle_gamma   90.00
#
_symmetry.space_group_name_H-M   'P 1'
#
loop_
_entity.id
_entity.type
_entity.pdbx_description
1 polymer ?
#
loop_
_entity_poly.entity_id
_entity_poly.type
_entity_poly.pdbx_seq_one_letter_code
_entity_poly.pdbx_strand_id
1 'polypeptide(L)'
;MSEEISKSDIEYLVDRIFETLTTDPLEGCAYTVQTTDGDGNERRERYDPYFDNERAWSLVSINGVAPSAEQLDAYEPAKGPRHPAAISFDFIDDTTIEFVEQTPQELKLSFELSSELQFENEHSIENTMLIDPISAQINEIRRQSTETFKVGKFAKVFEFETIHKFEFEEETQSVVLVMSSVRLKARTGELVVDQFIQRNISEFDCSTVRAEVPETHQEGSQTDRDQFFLEPRSPKLDP
;
A
#
# COMPACT_ATOMS: atom_id res chain seq x y z
N MET A 1 -19.69 -1.04 -31.14
CA MET A 1 -18.48 -0.45 -31.75
C MET A 1 -17.63 -0.01 -30.57
N SER A 2 -16.57 -0.75 -30.27
CA SER A 2 -15.57 -0.32 -29.29
C SER A 2 -14.69 0.71 -29.98
N GLU A 3 -14.71 1.95 -29.51
CA GLU A 3 -13.69 2.92 -29.88
C GLU A 3 -12.37 2.39 -29.31
N GLU A 4 -11.36 2.21 -30.16
CA GLU A 4 -10.01 1.88 -29.70
C GLU A 4 -9.49 3.07 -28.88
N ILE A 5 -9.12 2.83 -27.63
CA ILE A 5 -8.46 3.82 -26.77
C ILE A 5 -7.18 4.30 -27.47
N SER A 6 -6.99 5.61 -27.57
CA SER A 6 -5.81 6.18 -28.20
C SER A 6 -4.59 6.06 -27.29
N LYS A 7 -3.38 6.06 -27.86
CA LYS A 7 -2.14 6.04 -27.06
C LYS A 7 -2.08 7.20 -26.04
N SER A 8 -2.57 8.38 -26.41
CA SER A 8 -2.64 9.54 -25.51
C SER A 8 -3.60 9.35 -24.34
N ASP A 9 -4.67 8.56 -24.53
CA ASP A 9 -5.59 8.24 -23.44
C ASP A 9 -4.95 7.25 -22.46
N ILE A 10 -4.15 6.29 -22.95
CA ILE A 10 -3.36 5.38 -22.10
C ILE A 10 -2.31 6.15 -21.31
N GLU A 11 -1.54 7.02 -21.97
CA GLU A 11 -0.54 7.88 -21.30
C GLU A 11 -1.20 8.72 -20.19
N TYR A 12 -2.34 9.35 -20.46
CA TYR A 12 -3.09 10.11 -19.46
C TYR A 12 -3.60 9.24 -18.29
N LEU A 13 -4.10 8.03 -18.57
CA LEU A 13 -4.56 7.11 -17.52
C LEU A 13 -3.40 6.64 -16.64
N VAL A 14 -2.27 6.30 -17.25
CA VAL A 14 -1.05 5.92 -16.54
C VAL A 14 -0.58 7.06 -15.64
N ASP A 15 -0.44 8.28 -16.17
CA ASP A 15 -0.02 9.44 -15.40
C ASP A 15 -0.93 9.66 -14.17
N ARG A 16 -2.25 9.61 -14.38
CA ARG A 16 -3.23 9.76 -13.30
C ARG A 16 -3.13 8.67 -12.24
N ILE A 17 -2.89 7.44 -12.67
CA ILE A 17 -2.72 6.31 -11.76
C ILE A 17 -1.49 6.55 -10.89
N PHE A 18 -0.32 6.79 -11.49
CA PHE A 18 0.91 6.99 -10.71
C PHE A 18 0.87 8.24 -9.84
N GLU A 19 0.18 9.31 -10.24
CA GLU A 19 -0.11 10.45 -9.37
C GLU A 19 -0.87 10.02 -8.10
N THR A 20 -1.88 9.16 -8.22
CA THR A 20 -2.66 8.68 -7.06
C THR A 20 -1.93 7.66 -6.18
N LEU A 21 -0.85 7.04 -6.69
CA LEU A 21 -0.12 5.98 -5.99
C LEU A 21 1.15 6.45 -5.28
N THR A 22 1.59 7.69 -5.53
CA THR A 22 2.83 8.25 -4.94
C THR A 22 2.67 8.74 -3.51
N THR A 23 1.45 8.89 -3.01
CA THR A 23 1.16 9.16 -1.59
C THR A 23 0.88 7.83 -0.89
N ASP A 24 1.67 7.46 0.13
CA ASP A 24 1.38 6.27 0.96
C ASP A 24 0.07 6.51 1.72
N PRO A 25 -1.06 5.95 1.27
CA PRO A 25 -2.35 6.26 1.84
C PRO A 25 -2.54 5.60 3.22
N LEU A 26 -1.60 4.74 3.61
CA LEU A 26 -1.58 4.03 4.88
C LEU A 26 -0.60 4.64 5.88
N GLU A 27 0.09 5.74 5.52
CA GLU A 27 0.98 6.42 6.46
C GLU A 27 0.17 6.86 7.69
N GLY A 28 0.52 6.30 8.85
CA GLY A 28 -0.18 6.56 10.11
C GLY A 28 -1.51 5.82 10.32
N CYS A 29 -1.91 4.93 9.40
CA CYS A 29 -3.08 4.08 9.56
C CYS A 29 -2.74 2.76 10.25
N ALA A 30 -3.59 2.35 11.21
CA ALA A 30 -3.59 1.00 11.74
C ALA A 30 -4.45 0.09 10.87
N TYR A 31 -4.07 -1.17 10.69
CA TYR A 31 -4.83 -2.13 9.87
C TYR A 31 -4.57 -3.57 10.33
N THR A 32 -5.44 -4.49 9.93
CA THR A 32 -5.36 -5.92 10.28
C THR A 32 -4.99 -6.74 9.05
N VAL A 33 -3.99 -7.60 9.19
CA VAL A 33 -3.55 -8.55 8.18
C VAL A 33 -3.97 -9.97 8.59
N GLN A 34 -4.74 -10.63 7.75
CA GLN A 34 -4.99 -12.07 7.83
C GLN A 34 -4.09 -12.80 6.84
N THR A 35 -3.16 -13.61 7.33
CA THR A 35 -2.32 -14.48 6.51
C THR A 35 -2.88 -15.89 6.51
N THR A 36 -3.10 -16.47 5.34
CA THR A 36 -3.44 -17.89 5.13
C THR A 36 -2.30 -18.57 4.39
N ASP A 37 -1.78 -19.67 4.93
CA ASP A 37 -0.72 -20.47 4.30
C ASP A 37 -1.27 -21.59 3.39
N GLY A 38 -0.37 -22.33 2.74
CA GLY A 38 -0.72 -23.44 1.86
C GLY A 38 -1.40 -24.63 2.55
N ASP A 39 -1.30 -24.73 3.87
CA ASP A 39 -1.98 -25.74 4.69
C ASP A 39 -3.36 -25.25 5.19
N GLY A 40 -3.73 -24.01 4.84
CA GLY A 40 -4.98 -23.38 5.27
C GLY A 40 -4.93 -22.85 6.71
N ASN A 41 -3.75 -22.78 7.34
CA ASN A 41 -3.63 -22.14 8.64
C ASN A 41 -3.76 -20.63 8.48
N GLU A 42 -4.57 -20.03 9.34
CA GLU A 42 -4.84 -18.62 9.35
C GLU A 42 -4.21 -17.95 10.57
N ARG A 43 -3.56 -16.81 10.35
CA ARG A 43 -3.03 -15.94 11.39
C ARG A 43 -3.51 -14.51 11.15
N ARG A 44 -4.16 -13.91 12.14
CA ARG A 44 -4.58 -12.51 12.10
C ARG A 44 -3.66 -11.67 12.99
N GLU A 45 -3.11 -10.61 12.43
CA GLU A 45 -2.19 -9.69 13.10
C GLU A 45 -2.66 -8.26 12.89
N ARG A 46 -2.62 -7.44 13.94
CA ARG A 46 -2.94 -6.00 13.87
C ARG A 46 -1.64 -5.22 13.80
N TYR A 47 -1.49 -4.41 12.75
CA TYR A 47 -0.50 -3.36 12.67
C TYR A 47 -1.04 -2.08 13.30
N ASP A 48 -0.21 -1.44 14.11
CA ASP A 48 -0.46 -0.15 14.71
C ASP A 48 0.82 0.71 14.61
N PRO A 49 0.81 1.77 13.79
CA PRO A 49 1.99 2.59 13.51
C PRO A 49 2.41 3.48 14.69
N TYR A 50 1.59 3.60 15.74
CA TYR A 50 1.89 4.43 16.91
C TYR A 50 2.83 3.75 17.91
N PHE A 51 3.09 2.45 17.73
CA PHE A 51 4.08 1.72 18.49
C PHE A 51 5.41 1.63 17.74
N ASP A 52 6.50 1.41 18.48
CA ASP A 52 7.80 1.12 17.87
C ASP A 52 7.74 -0.15 17.01
N ASN A 53 8.65 -0.29 16.03
CA ASN A 53 8.66 -1.43 15.11
C ASN A 53 8.65 -2.81 15.80
N GLU A 54 9.14 -2.89 17.04
CA GLU A 54 9.12 -4.13 17.85
C GLU A 54 7.72 -4.47 18.39
N ARG A 55 6.84 -3.48 18.58
CA ARG A 55 5.48 -3.65 19.13
C ARG A 55 4.37 -3.22 18.17
N ALA A 56 4.72 -2.71 17.00
CA ALA A 56 3.78 -2.28 15.97
C ALA A 56 2.88 -3.42 15.47
N TRP A 57 3.22 -4.67 15.76
CA TRP A 57 2.45 -5.83 15.36
C TRP A 57 1.99 -6.63 16.58
N SER A 58 0.70 -6.92 16.65
CA SER A 58 0.10 -7.75 17.68
C SER A 58 -0.67 -8.93 17.08
N LEU A 59 -0.56 -10.10 17.72
CA LEU A 59 -1.31 -11.29 17.33
C LEU A 59 -2.76 -11.17 17.81
N VAL A 60 -3.71 -11.20 16.88
CA VAL A 60 -5.15 -11.10 17.16
C VAL A 60 -5.78 -12.48 17.30
N SER A 61 -5.50 -13.39 16.35
CA SER A 61 -6.04 -14.76 16.39
C SER A 61 -5.23 -15.73 15.54
N ILE A 62 -5.39 -17.02 15.85
CA ILE A 62 -4.91 -18.15 15.04
C ILE A 62 -6.12 -19.04 14.75
N ASN A 63 -6.36 -19.33 13.47
CA ASN A 63 -7.48 -20.14 13.00
C ASN A 63 -8.83 -19.68 13.57
N GLY A 64 -9.05 -18.35 13.64
CA GLY A 64 -10.27 -17.74 14.15
C GLY A 64 -10.44 -17.79 15.68
N VAL A 65 -9.48 -18.34 16.43
CA VAL A 65 -9.52 -18.45 17.89
C VAL A 65 -8.53 -17.48 18.53
N ALA A 66 -8.89 -16.93 19.69
CA ALA A 66 -7.98 -16.11 20.48
C ALA A 66 -6.69 -16.88 20.81
N PRO A 67 -5.51 -16.25 20.70
CA PRO A 67 -4.25 -16.93 20.87
C PRO A 67 -4.07 -17.43 22.31
N SER A 68 -3.49 -18.61 22.46
CA SER A 68 -3.10 -19.14 23.76
C SER A 68 -1.91 -18.37 24.34
N ALA A 69 -1.66 -18.50 25.65
CA ALA A 69 -0.48 -17.92 26.29
C ALA A 69 0.83 -18.41 25.65
N GLU A 70 0.91 -19.71 25.32
CA GLU A 70 2.07 -20.29 24.62
C GLU A 70 2.25 -19.69 23.22
N GLN A 71 1.16 -19.46 22.49
CA GLN A 71 1.21 -18.82 21.18
C GLN A 71 1.62 -17.36 21.25
N LEU A 72 1.20 -16.63 22.28
CA LEU A 72 1.63 -15.25 22.53
C LEU A 72 3.11 -15.20 22.95
N ASP A 73 3.56 -16.10 23.82
CA ASP A 73 4.96 -16.19 24.25
C ASP A 73 5.88 -16.58 23.07
N ALA A 74 5.40 -17.46 22.17
CA ALA A 74 6.09 -17.84 20.95
C ALA A 74 5.96 -16.81 19.82
N TYR A 75 5.01 -15.87 19.93
CA TYR A 75 4.82 -14.79 18.96
C TYR A 75 5.93 -13.76 19.15
N GLU A 76 7.09 -14.04 18.56
CA GLU A 76 8.16 -13.05 18.45
C GLU A 76 7.84 -12.07 17.30
N PRO A 77 7.66 -10.77 17.58
CA PRO A 77 7.46 -9.78 16.53
C PRO A 77 8.65 -9.60 15.58
N ALA A 78 9.84 -10.12 15.92
CA ALA A 78 11.12 -9.70 15.34
C ALA A 78 11.80 -10.67 14.32
N LYS A 79 11.19 -11.81 13.95
CA LYS A 79 11.91 -12.87 13.18
C LYS A 79 11.73 -12.87 11.65
N GLY A 80 11.10 -11.86 11.07
CA GLY A 80 11.03 -11.73 9.60
C GLY A 80 10.74 -10.29 9.17
N PRO A 81 11.04 -9.92 7.92
CA PRO A 81 10.69 -8.61 7.40
C PRO A 81 9.15 -8.44 7.41
N ARG A 82 8.64 -7.77 8.45
CA ARG A 82 7.25 -7.32 8.52
C ARG A 82 7.20 -5.94 7.92
N HIS A 83 6.99 -5.89 6.61
CA HIS A 83 6.79 -4.63 5.94
C HIS A 83 5.35 -4.17 6.18
N PRO A 84 5.13 -2.87 6.42
CA PRO A 84 3.79 -2.32 6.38
C PRO A 84 3.12 -2.64 5.03
N ALA A 85 1.80 -2.66 5.00
CA ALA A 85 1.00 -2.92 3.81
C ALA A 85 1.11 -1.79 2.76
N ALA A 86 1.84 -0.72 3.08
CA ALA A 86 2.26 0.31 2.15
C ALA A 86 2.93 -0.34 0.92
N ILE A 87 2.29 -0.19 -0.23
CA ILE A 87 2.87 -0.58 -1.51
C ILE A 87 3.50 0.67 -2.11
N SER A 88 4.82 0.62 -2.26
CA SER A 88 5.50 1.42 -3.26
C SER A 88 5.36 0.72 -4.61
N PHE A 89 5.05 1.50 -5.65
CA PHE A 89 5.01 1.05 -7.04
C PHE A 89 6.32 1.33 -7.79
N ASP A 90 7.39 1.67 -7.06
CA ASP A 90 8.73 1.95 -7.62
C ASP A 90 9.35 0.74 -8.35
N PHE A 91 8.70 -0.43 -8.25
CA PHE A 91 9.07 -1.63 -9.00
C PHE A 91 8.54 -1.65 -10.43
N ILE A 92 7.63 -0.76 -10.81
CA ILE A 92 7.07 -0.66 -12.15
C ILE A 92 7.85 0.41 -12.92
N ASP A 93 8.35 0.07 -14.11
CA ASP A 93 8.87 1.07 -15.04
C ASP A 93 7.69 1.66 -15.84
N ASP A 94 7.26 2.86 -15.46
CA ASP A 94 6.13 3.56 -16.07
C ASP A 94 6.34 3.85 -17.56
N THR A 95 7.59 3.93 -18.03
CA THR A 95 7.93 4.16 -19.44
C THR A 95 7.73 2.94 -20.34
N THR A 96 7.53 1.76 -19.75
CA THR A 96 7.36 0.47 -20.46
C THR A 96 5.91 0.01 -20.53
N ILE A 97 4.97 0.83 -20.05
CA ILE A 97 3.57 0.43 -19.97
C ILE A 97 2.96 0.35 -21.37
N GLU A 98 2.46 -0.84 -21.71
CA GLU A 98 1.83 -1.13 -23.00
C GLU A 98 0.39 -1.61 -22.83
N PHE A 99 -0.44 -1.28 -23.82
CA PHE A 99 -1.83 -1.76 -23.88
C PHE A 99 -1.89 -3.21 -24.33
N VAL A 100 -2.66 -4.03 -23.61
CA VAL A 100 -2.89 -5.44 -23.96
C VAL A 100 -4.32 -5.64 -24.45
N GLU A 101 -5.31 -5.31 -23.62
CA GLU A 101 -6.72 -5.60 -23.88
C GLU A 101 -7.63 -4.62 -23.15
N GLN A 102 -8.83 -4.38 -23.68
CA GLN A 102 -9.89 -3.64 -23.00
C GLN A 102 -11.23 -4.38 -23.09
N THR A 103 -11.91 -4.41 -21.95
CA THR A 103 -13.30 -4.80 -21.80
C THR A 103 -14.10 -3.66 -21.17
N PRO A 104 -15.45 -3.72 -21.13
CA PRO A 104 -16.24 -2.73 -20.40
C PRO A 104 -15.95 -2.66 -18.89
N GLN A 105 -15.33 -3.70 -18.33
CA GLN A 105 -15.04 -3.80 -16.89
C GLN A 105 -13.58 -3.49 -16.56
N GLU A 106 -12.66 -3.76 -17.50
CA GLU A 106 -11.23 -3.79 -17.22
C GLU A 106 -10.41 -3.31 -18.41
N LEU A 107 -9.41 -2.49 -18.13
CA LEU A 107 -8.31 -2.16 -19.01
C LEU A 107 -7.07 -2.94 -18.53
N LYS A 108 -6.56 -3.84 -19.38
CA LYS A 108 -5.36 -4.64 -19.11
C LYS A 108 -4.14 -3.97 -19.76
N LEU A 109 -3.16 -3.63 -18.94
CA LEU A 109 -1.86 -3.11 -19.36
C LEU A 109 -0.75 -4.10 -18.98
N SER A 110 0.34 -4.13 -19.74
CA SER A 110 1.59 -4.83 -19.40
C SER A 110 2.67 -3.83 -19.03
N PHE A 111 3.66 -4.27 -18.24
CA PHE A 111 4.79 -3.45 -17.84
C PHE A 111 6.05 -4.30 -17.61
N GLU A 112 7.22 -3.66 -17.64
CA GLU A 112 8.48 -4.24 -17.21
C GLU A 112 8.84 -3.77 -15.79
N LEU A 113 9.66 -4.54 -15.09
CA LEU A 113 10.14 -4.12 -13.77
C LEU A 113 11.20 -3.04 -13.92
N SER A 114 11.28 -2.15 -12.93
CA SER A 114 12.35 -1.17 -12.85
C SER A 114 13.72 -1.87 -12.87
N SER A 115 14.71 -1.25 -13.52
CA SER A 115 16.04 -1.85 -13.77
C SER A 115 16.76 -2.39 -12.52
N GLU A 116 16.45 -1.86 -11.33
CA GLU A 116 17.01 -2.32 -10.05
C GLU A 116 16.46 -3.68 -9.59
N LEU A 117 15.30 -4.08 -10.12
CA LEU A 117 14.57 -5.30 -9.78
C LEU A 117 14.48 -6.28 -10.94
N GLN A 118 15.08 -5.98 -12.08
CA GLN A 118 15.16 -6.92 -13.21
C GLN A 118 16.03 -8.12 -12.85
N PHE A 119 15.53 -9.32 -13.15
CA PHE A 119 16.24 -10.58 -12.93
C PHE A 119 16.53 -11.26 -14.26
N GLU A 120 17.54 -12.14 -14.32
CA GLU A 120 17.99 -12.82 -15.55
C GLU A 120 16.88 -13.57 -16.34
N ASN A 121 15.71 -13.84 -15.73
CA ASN A 121 14.60 -14.57 -16.35
C ASN A 121 13.31 -13.77 -16.46
N GLU A 122 13.40 -12.44 -16.58
CA GLU A 122 12.21 -11.58 -16.69
C GLU A 122 11.29 -11.96 -17.86
N HIS A 123 11.86 -12.40 -19.00
CA HIS A 123 11.09 -12.88 -20.15
C HIS A 123 10.17 -14.08 -19.85
N SER A 124 10.43 -14.83 -18.78
CA SER A 124 9.59 -15.95 -18.37
C SER A 124 8.47 -15.54 -17.40
N ILE A 125 8.33 -14.24 -17.12
CA ILE A 125 7.32 -13.66 -16.23
C ILE A 125 6.52 -12.59 -16.99
N GLU A 126 5.21 -12.78 -17.09
CA GLU A 126 4.28 -11.76 -17.56
C GLU A 126 3.90 -10.86 -16.37
N ASN A 127 4.10 -9.54 -16.50
CA ASN A 127 3.59 -8.57 -15.53
C ASN A 127 2.44 -7.78 -16.15
N THR A 128 1.32 -7.71 -15.43
CA THR A 128 0.10 -7.06 -15.91
C THR A 128 -0.56 -6.26 -14.81
N MET A 129 -1.18 -5.16 -15.20
CA MET A 129 -2.00 -4.30 -14.35
C MET A 129 -3.42 -4.26 -14.92
N LEU A 130 -4.41 -4.43 -14.06
CA LEU A 130 -5.83 -4.29 -14.39
C LEU A 130 -6.35 -3.01 -13.77
N ILE A 131 -7.00 -2.20 -14.60
CA ILE A 131 -7.54 -0.88 -14.25
C ILE A 131 -9.03 -0.85 -14.54
N ASP A 132 -9.82 -0.22 -13.66
CA ASP A 132 -11.20 0.14 -13.96
C ASP A 132 -11.21 1.31 -14.97
N PRO A 133 -11.74 1.12 -16.20
CA PRO A 133 -11.74 2.14 -17.22
C PRO A 133 -12.65 3.34 -16.91
N ILE A 134 -13.57 3.23 -15.94
CA ILE A 134 -14.49 4.31 -15.54
C ILE A 134 -13.87 5.18 -14.45
N SER A 135 -13.37 4.55 -13.38
CA SER A 135 -12.80 5.28 -12.23
C SER A 135 -11.32 5.62 -12.40
N ALA A 136 -10.64 5.01 -13.37
CA ALA A 136 -9.19 5.07 -13.55
C ALA A 136 -8.41 4.59 -12.32
N GLN A 137 -8.95 3.63 -11.59
CA GLN A 137 -8.32 3.02 -10.42
C GLN A 137 -7.67 1.69 -10.77
N ILE A 138 -6.52 1.38 -10.19
CA ILE A 138 -5.95 0.02 -10.25
C ILE A 138 -6.83 -0.91 -9.42
N ASN A 139 -7.19 -2.05 -10.00
CA ASN A 139 -7.88 -3.14 -9.32
C ASN A 139 -6.92 -4.29 -8.97
N GLU A 140 -5.98 -4.59 -9.87
CA GLU A 140 -5.07 -5.74 -9.69
C GLU A 140 -3.71 -5.48 -10.33
N ILE A 141 -2.64 -5.91 -9.66
CA ILE A 141 -1.33 -6.15 -10.27
C ILE A 141 -1.04 -7.63 -10.17
N ARG A 142 -0.74 -8.25 -11.29
CA ARG A 142 -0.41 -9.67 -11.39
C ARG A 142 0.95 -9.85 -12.04
N ARG A 143 1.76 -10.75 -11.48
CA ARG A 143 3.00 -11.22 -12.09
C ARG A 143 2.97 -12.73 -12.10
N GLN A 144 3.09 -13.34 -13.26
CA GLN A 144 2.93 -14.79 -13.39
C GLN A 144 3.96 -15.39 -14.34
N SER A 145 4.45 -16.58 -14.03
CA SER A 145 5.34 -17.31 -14.92
C SER A 145 4.58 -17.77 -16.17
N THR A 146 5.10 -17.43 -17.35
CA THR A 146 4.57 -17.92 -18.64
C THR A 146 5.18 -19.27 -19.02
N GLU A 147 6.38 -19.54 -18.50
CA GLU A 147 7.10 -20.77 -18.71
C GLU A 147 7.96 -21.13 -17.49
N THR A 148 8.57 -22.31 -17.55
CA THR A 148 9.48 -22.77 -16.51
C THR A 148 10.86 -22.11 -16.66
N PHE A 149 11.35 -21.49 -15.59
CA PHE A 149 12.64 -20.80 -15.59
C PHE A 149 13.57 -21.26 -14.46
N LYS A 150 14.82 -20.78 -14.46
CA LYS A 150 15.83 -21.14 -13.46
C LYS A 150 16.20 -19.95 -12.59
N VAL A 151 16.10 -20.10 -11.28
CA VAL A 151 16.63 -19.10 -10.34
C VAL A 151 18.01 -19.55 -9.88
N GLY A 152 19.03 -18.82 -10.31
CA GLY A 152 20.43 -19.21 -10.11
C GLY A 152 20.77 -20.56 -10.73
N LYS A 153 21.74 -21.27 -10.14
CA LYS A 153 22.29 -22.52 -10.73
C LYS A 153 21.50 -23.78 -10.41
N PHE A 154 20.63 -23.75 -9.39
CA PHE A 154 20.12 -24.99 -8.76
C PHE A 154 18.61 -25.07 -8.63
N ALA A 155 17.89 -23.93 -8.70
CA ALA A 155 16.45 -23.91 -8.55
C ALA A 155 15.76 -23.80 -9.92
N LYS A 156 14.79 -24.68 -10.16
CA LYS A 156 13.90 -24.63 -11.32
C LYS A 156 12.50 -24.27 -10.84
N VAL A 157 11.94 -23.17 -11.33
CA VAL A 157 10.61 -22.66 -10.96
C VAL A 157 9.62 -23.09 -12.02
N PHE A 158 8.63 -23.89 -11.64
CA PHE A 158 7.58 -24.39 -12.52
C PHE A 158 6.34 -23.50 -12.54
N GLU A 159 6.08 -22.84 -11.42
CA GLU A 159 4.93 -21.96 -11.23
C GLU A 159 5.37 -20.82 -10.31
N PHE A 160 5.15 -19.60 -10.75
CA PHE A 160 5.29 -18.40 -9.94
C PHE A 160 4.09 -17.51 -10.24
N GLU A 161 3.40 -17.06 -9.20
CA GLU A 161 2.33 -16.09 -9.33
C GLU A 161 2.34 -15.16 -8.12
N THR A 162 2.25 -13.86 -8.36
CA THR A 162 1.92 -12.87 -7.34
C THR A 162 0.71 -12.09 -7.79
N ILE A 163 -0.29 -11.96 -6.92
CA ILE A 163 -1.47 -11.13 -7.17
C ILE A 163 -1.59 -10.11 -6.06
N HIS A 164 -1.68 -8.84 -6.41
CA HIS A 164 -2.02 -7.75 -5.52
C HIS A 164 -3.37 -7.18 -5.95
N LYS A 165 -4.35 -7.16 -5.05
CA LYS A 165 -5.66 -6.54 -5.32
C LYS A 165 -5.84 -5.27 -4.52
N PHE A 166 -6.49 -4.33 -5.16
CA PHE A 166 -6.64 -2.98 -4.68
C PHE A 166 -8.12 -2.61 -4.66
N GLU A 167 -8.51 -1.85 -3.64
CA GLU A 167 -9.85 -1.31 -3.51
C GLU A 167 -9.76 0.15 -3.08
N PHE A 168 -10.76 0.95 -3.45
CA PHE A 168 -10.89 2.30 -2.92
C PHE A 168 -11.43 2.24 -1.49
N GLU A 169 -10.66 2.75 -0.54
CA GLU A 169 -11.05 2.87 0.85
C GLU A 169 -11.62 4.27 1.12
N GLU A 170 -12.87 4.32 1.60
CA GLU A 170 -13.59 5.57 1.83
C GLU A 170 -12.97 6.38 2.97
N GLU A 171 -12.41 5.73 3.99
CA GLU A 171 -11.82 6.43 5.14
C GLU A 171 -10.56 7.23 4.74
N THR A 172 -9.71 6.62 3.92
CA THR A 172 -8.47 7.23 3.39
C THR A 172 -8.70 8.02 2.11
N GLN A 173 -9.88 7.89 1.47
CA GLN A 173 -10.17 8.44 0.15
C GLN A 173 -9.11 8.06 -0.90
N SER A 174 -8.56 6.84 -0.77
CA SER A 174 -7.40 6.39 -1.51
C SER A 174 -7.51 4.94 -1.93
N VAL A 175 -6.77 4.54 -2.96
CA VAL A 175 -6.66 3.13 -3.37
C VAL A 175 -5.68 2.43 -2.44
N VAL A 176 -6.13 1.35 -1.78
CA VAL A 176 -5.33 0.60 -0.80
C VAL A 176 -5.19 -0.86 -1.22
N LEU A 177 -4.07 -1.48 -0.85
CA LEU A 177 -3.88 -2.92 -1.00
C LEU A 177 -4.82 -3.66 -0.02
N VAL A 178 -5.70 -4.50 -0.54
CA VAL A 178 -6.60 -5.34 0.28
C VAL A 178 -6.23 -6.82 0.24
N MET A 179 -5.47 -7.25 -0.76
CA MET A 179 -5.01 -8.64 -0.86
C MET A 179 -3.64 -8.72 -1.52
N SER A 180 -2.75 -9.56 -0.97
CA SER A 180 -1.54 -10.01 -1.64
C SER A 180 -1.47 -11.53 -1.58
N SER A 181 -1.30 -12.21 -2.70
CA SER A 181 -1.01 -13.63 -2.75
C SER A 181 0.32 -13.90 -3.45
N VAL A 182 1.00 -14.95 -3.01
CA VAL A 182 2.21 -15.48 -3.64
C VAL A 182 2.06 -16.99 -3.75
N ARG A 183 2.23 -17.51 -4.95
CA ARG A 183 2.32 -18.92 -5.27
C ARG A 183 3.69 -19.22 -5.85
N LEU A 184 4.35 -20.23 -5.32
CA LEU A 184 5.65 -20.69 -5.83
C LEU A 184 5.69 -22.21 -5.83
N LYS A 185 5.89 -22.80 -7.01
CA LYS A 185 6.30 -24.20 -7.14
C LYS A 185 7.68 -24.25 -7.78
N ALA A 186 8.64 -24.75 -7.02
CA ALA A 186 10.02 -24.86 -7.46
C ALA A 186 10.62 -26.21 -7.04
N ARG A 187 11.72 -26.58 -7.68
CA ARG A 187 12.55 -27.71 -7.29
C ARG A 187 14.00 -27.28 -7.16
N THR A 188 14.63 -27.69 -6.07
CA THR A 188 16.06 -27.53 -5.80
C THR A 188 16.67 -28.89 -5.45
N GLY A 189 17.39 -29.48 -6.41
CA GLY A 189 17.86 -30.87 -6.28
C GLY A 189 16.72 -31.88 -6.15
N GLU A 190 16.61 -32.55 -5.01
CA GLU A 190 15.53 -33.48 -4.69
C GLU A 190 14.35 -32.81 -3.96
N LEU A 191 14.55 -31.61 -3.42
CA LEU A 191 13.52 -30.88 -2.69
C LEU A 191 12.54 -30.22 -3.67
N VAL A 192 11.25 -30.50 -3.48
CA VAL A 192 10.16 -29.76 -4.12
C VAL A 192 9.63 -28.75 -3.09
N VAL A 193 9.62 -27.48 -3.49
CA VAL A 193 9.02 -26.38 -2.75
C VAL A 193 7.68 -26.10 -3.41
N ASP A 194 6.60 -26.24 -2.63
CA ASP A 194 5.26 -25.85 -3.03
C ASP A 194 4.74 -24.91 -1.93
N GLN A 195 4.75 -23.61 -2.22
CA GLN A 195 4.38 -22.56 -1.28
C GLN A 195 3.20 -21.78 -1.81
N PHE A 196 2.28 -21.48 -0.89
CA PHE A 196 1.21 -20.52 -1.09
C PHE A 196 1.09 -19.69 0.17
N ILE A 197 0.99 -18.38 0.00
CA ILE A 197 0.71 -17.44 1.07
C ILE A 197 -0.29 -16.44 0.50
N GLN A 198 -1.41 -16.25 1.17
CA GLN A 198 -2.32 -15.15 0.91
C GLN A 198 -2.40 -14.26 2.14
N ARG A 199 -2.42 -12.96 1.93
CA ARG A 199 -2.59 -11.92 2.94
C ARG A 199 -3.80 -11.10 2.54
N ASN A 200 -4.79 -11.00 3.41
CA ASN A 200 -5.91 -10.07 3.28
C ASN A 200 -5.70 -8.94 4.28
N ILE A 201 -5.89 -7.69 3.85
CA ILE A 201 -5.72 -6.49 4.67
C ILE A 201 -7.08 -5.84 4.81
N SER A 202 -7.42 -5.43 6.03
CA SER A 202 -8.75 -4.95 6.38
C SER A 202 -8.71 -4.14 7.67
N GLU A 203 -9.86 -3.63 8.10
CA GLU A 203 -10.02 -2.91 9.39
C GLU A 203 -9.11 -1.67 9.45
N PHE A 204 -9.01 -0.92 8.36
CA PHE A 204 -8.25 0.33 8.34
C PHE A 204 -8.80 1.30 9.40
N ASP A 205 -7.89 1.93 10.14
CA ASP A 205 -8.19 2.99 11.11
C ASP A 205 -7.14 4.08 10.92
N CYS A 206 -7.58 5.18 10.31
CA CYS A 206 -6.77 6.33 9.96
C CYS A 206 -7.22 7.59 10.72
N SER A 207 -8.09 7.41 11.72
CA SER A 207 -8.76 8.48 12.45
C SER A 207 -7.80 9.43 13.16
N THR A 208 -6.58 8.98 13.45
CA THR A 208 -5.52 9.75 14.12
C THR A 208 -4.61 10.55 13.18
N VAL A 209 -4.58 10.28 11.87
CA VAL A 209 -3.81 11.08 10.88
C VAL A 209 -4.45 12.47 10.69
N ARG A 210 -5.75 12.61 10.97
CA ARG A 210 -6.48 13.89 10.86
C ARG A 210 -6.24 14.86 12.03
N ALA A 211 -5.50 14.46 13.08
CA ALA A 211 -5.31 15.28 14.27
C ALA A 211 -4.13 16.28 14.19
N GLU A 212 -3.32 16.24 13.13
CA GLU A 212 -2.17 17.15 12.96
C GLU A 212 -2.27 18.01 11.69
N VAL A 213 -3.37 18.74 11.55
CA VAL A 213 -3.23 20.10 11.01
C VAL A 213 -3.21 20.99 12.24
N PRO A 214 -2.05 21.55 12.66
CA PRO A 214 -2.10 22.62 13.63
C PRO A 214 -2.97 23.70 13.01
N GLU A 215 -4.14 23.96 13.60
CA GLU A 215 -4.88 25.18 13.36
C GLU A 215 -3.86 26.30 13.52
N THR A 216 -3.43 26.90 12.42
CA THR A 216 -2.74 28.16 12.46
C THR A 216 -3.62 29.06 13.29
N HIS A 217 -3.14 29.42 14.47
CA HIS A 217 -3.71 30.44 15.32
C HIS A 217 -3.94 31.71 14.49
N GLN A 218 -5.12 31.81 13.87
CA GLN A 218 -5.76 33.06 13.58
C GLN A 218 -6.60 33.39 14.81
N GLU A 219 -6.00 34.08 15.76
CA GLU A 219 -6.62 35.19 16.49
C GLU A 219 -5.57 35.81 17.42
N GLY A 220 -5.27 37.10 17.19
CA GLY A 220 -4.34 37.84 18.03
C GLY A 220 -3.53 38.96 17.40
N SER A 221 -3.87 39.46 16.19
CA SER A 221 -3.44 40.80 15.79
C SER A 221 -4.25 41.84 16.58
N GLN A 222 -3.98 41.96 17.88
CA GLN A 222 -4.37 43.11 18.66
C GLN A 222 -3.36 44.21 18.39
N THR A 223 -3.84 45.22 17.68
CA THR A 223 -3.21 46.51 17.48
C THR A 223 -2.68 47.08 18.79
N ASP A 224 -1.36 47.24 18.89
CA ASP A 224 -0.69 48.19 19.78
C ASP A 224 -1.12 49.60 19.37
N ARG A 225 -2.19 50.09 20.00
CA ARG A 225 -2.67 51.47 19.89
C ARG A 225 -3.52 51.85 21.09
N ASP A 226 -2.89 51.89 22.27
CA ASP A 226 -3.37 52.77 23.33
C ASP A 226 -2.53 54.05 23.36
N GLN A 227 -3.20 55.08 22.86
CA GLN A 227 -2.81 56.47 22.95
C GLN A 227 -2.83 56.89 24.43
N PHE A 228 -1.72 57.49 24.86
CA PHE A 228 -1.72 58.46 25.94
C PHE A 228 -2.73 59.57 25.61
N PHE A 229 -3.88 59.57 26.28
CA PHE A 229 -4.71 60.77 26.40
C PHE A 229 -4.77 61.21 27.85
N LEU A 230 -4.17 62.39 28.03
CA LEU A 230 -4.09 63.19 29.23
C LEU A 230 -5.48 63.59 29.71
N GLU A 231 -5.76 63.40 31.01
CA GLU A 231 -6.88 64.06 31.67
C GLU A 231 -6.65 65.58 31.70
N PRO A 232 -7.66 66.41 31.38
CA PRO A 232 -7.58 67.85 31.57
C PRO A 232 -8.10 68.22 32.97
N ARG A 233 -7.25 68.83 33.79
CA ARG A 233 -7.71 69.72 34.89
C ARG A 233 -7.14 71.11 34.69
N SER A 234 -8.06 72.01 34.37
CA SER A 234 -7.84 73.46 34.24
C SER A 234 -7.55 74.13 35.59
N PRO A 235 -6.98 75.35 35.58
CA PRO A 235 -6.18 75.93 36.66
C PRO A 235 -6.99 76.81 37.63
N LYS A 236 -6.36 77.20 38.75
CA LYS A 236 -6.50 78.43 39.58
C LYS A 236 -6.04 78.08 41.00
N LEU A 237 -5.41 78.92 41.81
CA LEU A 237 -4.78 80.24 41.77
C LEU A 237 -4.05 80.29 43.12
N ASP A 238 -2.80 80.74 43.15
CA ASP A 238 -2.09 81.09 44.40
C ASP A 238 -2.79 82.23 45.14
N PRO A 239 -2.57 82.32 46.45
CA PRO A 239 -1.79 83.47 46.94
C PRO A 239 -0.46 83.09 47.62
#